data_AF-A0A5C7QHS7-F1
#
_entry.id   AF-A0A5C7QHS7-F1
#
_cell.length_a   1.000
_cell.length_b   1.000
_cell.length_c   1.000
_cell.angle_alpha   90.00
_cell.angle_beta   90.00
_cell.angle_gamma   90.00
#
_symmetry.space_group_name_H-M   'P 1'
#
loop_
_entity.id
_entity.type
_entity.pdbx_description
1 polymer ?
#
loop_
_entity_poly.entity_id
_entity_poly.type
_entity_poly.pdbx_seq_one_letter_code
_entity_poly.pdbx_strand_id
1 'polypeptide(L)'
;MRFNIYSGSTDGNGLAAALTNPTELSKRKGNVKQDYPVFFQGVTWPDAESAYLTLAASLPHVIKAASPREDCTQLIEDARNKLMIDIIVAKLCQHPRLGQTVRAKGGVAFLERCEHTTNAKSSRFQAWEGYGRESRFIRNLIAAYERWAVDA
;
A
#
# COMPACT_ATOMS: atom_id res chain seq x y z
N MET A 1 -18.56 -5.51 -9.22
CA MET A 1 -18.64 -4.58 -8.07
C MET A 1 -17.29 -3.91 -7.90
N ARG A 2 -17.26 -2.57 -7.83
CA ARG A 2 -16.08 -1.73 -7.59
C ARG A 2 -15.84 -1.63 -6.10
N PHE A 3 -14.60 -1.80 -5.65
CA PHE A 3 -14.23 -1.62 -4.23
C PHE A 3 -13.44 -0.32 -4.08
N ASN A 4 -13.74 0.47 -3.06
CA ASN A 4 -12.87 1.56 -2.62
C ASN A 4 -11.95 1.04 -1.49
N ILE A 5 -10.65 0.94 -1.76
CA ILE A 5 -9.64 0.42 -0.83
C ILE A 5 -9.14 1.55 0.06
N TYR A 6 -9.77 1.74 1.20
CA TYR A 6 -9.34 2.71 2.23
C TYR A 6 -9.77 2.25 3.62
N SER A 7 -9.24 2.91 4.67
CA SER A 7 -9.49 2.49 6.05
C SER A 7 -10.95 2.55 6.50
N GLY A 8 -11.79 3.33 5.83
CA GLY A 8 -13.21 3.43 6.12
C GLY A 8 -14.08 2.43 5.36
N SER A 9 -13.50 1.60 4.50
CA SER A 9 -14.28 0.76 3.59
C SER A 9 -14.92 -0.45 4.26
N THR A 10 -16.16 -0.72 3.92
CA THR A 10 -16.86 -1.97 4.27
C THR A 10 -16.91 -2.95 3.09
N ASP A 11 -16.36 -2.58 1.93
CA ASP A 11 -16.44 -3.36 0.70
C ASP A 11 -15.80 -4.75 0.86
N GLY A 12 -16.50 -5.75 0.33
CA GLY A 12 -16.09 -7.14 0.43
C GLY A 12 -16.01 -7.65 1.85
N ASN A 13 -16.90 -7.17 2.73
CA ASN A 13 -16.95 -7.53 4.14
C ASN A 13 -15.64 -7.19 4.88
N GLY A 14 -15.14 -5.98 4.65
CA GLY A 14 -13.90 -5.46 5.27
C GLY A 14 -12.61 -5.83 4.53
N LEU A 15 -12.67 -6.56 3.41
CA LEU A 15 -11.48 -6.85 2.60
C LEU A 15 -10.78 -5.57 2.13
N ALA A 16 -11.53 -4.59 1.64
CA ALA A 16 -10.95 -3.34 1.17
C ALA A 16 -10.22 -2.55 2.28
N ALA A 17 -10.77 -2.56 3.50
CA ALA A 17 -10.09 -1.99 4.67
C ALA A 17 -8.88 -2.82 5.13
N ALA A 18 -8.87 -4.12 4.89
CA ALA A 18 -7.70 -4.97 5.16
C ALA A 18 -6.57 -4.80 4.13
N LEU A 19 -6.91 -4.48 2.88
CA LEU A 19 -5.94 -4.26 1.80
C LEU A 19 -5.28 -2.88 1.87
N THR A 20 -5.91 -1.89 2.53
CA THR A 20 -5.29 -0.57 2.73
C THR A 20 -4.06 -0.64 3.65
N ASN A 21 -3.22 0.40 3.65
CA ASN A 21 -2.02 0.44 4.48
C ASN A 21 -2.28 0.79 5.95
N PRO A 22 -3.14 1.76 6.30
CA PRO A 22 -3.39 2.11 7.71
C PRO A 22 -4.43 1.16 8.32
N THR A 23 -4.06 -0.11 8.52
CA THR A 23 -4.96 -1.13 9.08
C THR A 23 -5.29 -0.89 10.54
N GLU A 24 -4.42 -0.20 11.31
CA GLU A 24 -4.76 0.20 12.68
C GLU A 24 -5.92 1.21 12.69
N LEU A 25 -5.92 2.15 11.74
CA LEU A 25 -7.06 3.08 11.58
C LEU A 25 -8.31 2.33 11.13
N SER A 26 -8.15 1.31 10.28
CA SER A 26 -9.25 0.46 9.84
C SER A 26 -9.88 -0.30 11.00
N LYS A 27 -9.06 -0.80 11.93
CA LYS A 27 -9.50 -1.48 13.15
C LYS A 27 -10.19 -0.52 14.11
N ARG A 28 -9.63 0.67 14.34
CA ARG A 28 -10.27 1.72 15.14
C ARG A 28 -11.64 2.14 14.60
N LYS A 29 -11.83 2.08 13.28
CA LYS A 29 -13.13 2.33 12.62
C LYS A 29 -14.08 1.14 12.63
N GLY A 30 -13.66 -0.03 13.11
CA GLY A 30 -14.48 -1.25 13.18
C GLY A 30 -14.60 -2.04 11.87
N ASN A 31 -13.84 -1.67 10.82
CA ASN A 31 -13.95 -2.30 9.49
C ASN A 31 -13.10 -3.57 9.35
N VAL A 32 -12.11 -3.73 10.23
CA VAL A 32 -11.35 -4.98 10.39
C VAL A 32 -11.27 -5.32 11.88
N LYS A 33 -11.24 -6.62 12.19
CA LYS A 33 -11.18 -7.10 13.58
C LYS A 33 -9.76 -7.49 14.03
N GLN A 34 -8.97 -8.01 13.09
CA GLN A 34 -7.61 -8.45 13.34
C GLN A 34 -6.60 -7.36 13.01
N ASP A 35 -5.44 -7.43 13.66
CA ASP A 35 -4.28 -6.60 13.36
C ASP A 35 -3.54 -7.13 12.12
N TYR A 36 -2.82 -6.24 11.44
CA TYR A 36 -1.96 -6.60 10.32
C TYR A 36 -0.56 -5.97 10.49
N PRO A 37 0.17 -6.35 11.55
CA PRO A 37 1.53 -5.87 11.74
C PRO A 37 2.41 -6.31 10.58
N VAL A 38 3.46 -5.53 10.32
CA VAL A 38 4.41 -5.82 9.26
C VAL A 38 5.82 -5.84 9.85
N PHE A 39 6.47 -6.99 9.82
CA PHE A 39 7.90 -7.08 10.07
C PHE A 39 8.65 -6.68 8.79
N PHE A 40 9.40 -5.57 8.84
CA PHE A 40 10.14 -5.05 7.70
C PHE A 40 11.42 -4.38 8.16
N GLN A 41 12.54 -4.72 7.51
CA GLN A 41 13.89 -4.22 7.85
C GLN A 41 14.27 -4.38 9.34
N GLY A 42 13.96 -5.55 9.92
CA GLY A 42 14.32 -5.86 11.30
C GLY A 42 13.39 -5.25 12.37
N VAL A 43 12.35 -4.52 11.96
CA VAL A 43 11.41 -3.85 12.87
C VAL A 43 10.00 -4.37 12.63
N THR A 44 9.27 -4.63 13.71
CA THR A 44 7.82 -4.90 13.65
C THR A 44 7.05 -3.59 13.74
N TRP A 45 6.36 -3.24 12.67
CA TRP A 45 5.49 -2.07 12.58
C TRP A 45 4.04 -2.47 12.86
N PRO A 46 3.23 -1.59 13.48
CA PRO A 46 1.83 -1.90 13.76
C PRO A 46 1.00 -2.05 12.47
N ASP A 47 1.35 -1.30 11.42
CA ASP A 47 0.80 -1.47 10.08
C ASP A 47 1.77 -0.97 8.99
N ALA A 48 1.41 -1.21 7.73
CA ALA A 48 2.20 -0.81 6.56
C ALA A 48 2.35 0.70 6.41
N GLU A 49 1.34 1.49 6.82
CA GLU A 49 1.39 2.95 6.75
C GLU A 49 2.46 3.50 7.69
N SER A 50 2.53 2.97 8.91
CA SER A 50 3.51 3.37 9.93
C SER A 50 4.94 3.09 9.48
N ALA A 51 5.17 1.91 8.88
CA ALA A 51 6.44 1.57 8.27
C ALA A 51 6.81 2.54 7.14
N TYR A 52 5.88 2.78 6.21
CA TYR A 52 6.11 3.62 5.05
C TYR A 52 6.39 5.07 5.43
N LEU A 53 5.56 5.70 6.26
CA LEU A 53 5.73 7.10 6.64
C LEU A 53 7.07 7.34 7.35
N THR A 54 7.51 6.40 8.19
CA THR A 54 8.78 6.49 8.91
C THR A 54 9.97 6.35 7.97
N LEU A 55 9.98 5.29 7.15
CA LEU A 55 11.12 4.99 6.28
C LEU A 55 11.19 5.94 5.06
N ALA A 56 10.05 6.40 4.53
CA ALA A 56 10.01 7.29 3.38
C ALA A 56 10.47 8.73 3.71
N ALA A 57 10.45 9.11 5.00
CA ALA A 57 10.88 10.44 5.44
C ALA A 57 12.38 10.68 5.22
N SER A 58 13.21 9.64 5.30
CA SER A 58 14.67 9.74 5.14
C SER A 58 15.13 9.66 3.67
N LEU A 59 14.32 9.08 2.78
CA LEU A 59 14.67 8.88 1.37
C LEU A 59 15.21 10.13 0.65
N PRO A 60 14.60 11.33 0.80
CA PRO A 60 15.13 12.53 0.15
C PRO A 60 16.57 12.85 0.56
N HIS A 61 16.92 12.67 1.83
CA HIS A 61 18.27 12.94 2.33
C HIS A 61 19.27 11.89 1.81
N VAL A 62 18.92 10.61 1.93
CA VAL A 62 19.77 9.49 1.47
C VAL A 62 20.06 9.59 -0.03
N ILE A 63 19.04 9.87 -0.84
CA ILE A 63 19.19 9.92 -2.30
C ILE A 63 20.00 11.14 -2.74
N LYS A 64 19.76 12.30 -2.14
CA LYS A 64 20.54 13.51 -2.47
C LYS A 64 22.01 13.38 -2.06
N ALA A 65 22.31 12.69 -0.96
CA ALA A 65 23.68 12.42 -0.55
C ALA A 65 24.41 11.44 -1.50
N ALA A 66 23.68 10.52 -2.13
CA ALA A 66 24.23 9.47 -2.98
C ALA A 66 24.22 9.79 -4.49
N SER A 67 23.58 10.89 -4.90
CA SER A 67 23.38 11.24 -6.32
C SER A 67 24.09 12.56 -6.64
N PRO A 68 24.85 12.64 -7.75
CA PRO A 68 25.42 13.91 -8.22
C PRO A 68 24.40 14.81 -8.93
N ARG A 69 23.14 14.35 -9.11
CA ARG A 69 22.11 15.12 -9.82
C ARG A 69 21.57 16.25 -8.95
N GLU A 70 21.44 17.43 -9.55
CA GLU A 70 20.80 18.59 -8.91
C GLU A 70 19.31 18.33 -8.64
N ASP A 71 18.58 17.79 -9.63
CA ASP A 71 17.21 17.33 -9.46
C ASP A 71 17.13 15.81 -9.25
N CYS A 72 16.69 15.42 -8.05
CA CYS A 72 16.47 14.03 -7.65
C CYS A 72 14.98 13.67 -7.49
N THR A 73 14.05 14.52 -7.94
CA THR A 73 12.62 14.37 -7.69
C THR A 73 12.09 13.01 -8.15
N GLN A 74 12.36 12.62 -9.39
CA GLN A 74 11.92 11.32 -9.93
C GLN A 74 12.55 10.14 -9.18
N LEU A 75 13.85 10.22 -8.86
CA LEU A 75 14.55 9.17 -8.10
C LEU A 75 13.94 8.96 -6.72
N ILE A 76 13.56 10.05 -6.04
CA ILE A 76 12.90 10.00 -4.73
C ILE A 76 11.51 9.37 -4.86
N GLU A 77 10.76 9.72 -5.90
CA GLU A 77 9.42 9.16 -6.13
C GLU A 77 9.46 7.67 -6.49
N ASP A 78 10.43 7.24 -7.30
CA ASP A 78 10.66 5.83 -7.62
C ASP A 78 11.08 5.03 -6.38
N ALA A 79 11.97 5.58 -5.55
CA ALA A 79 12.36 4.95 -4.29
C ALA A 79 11.17 4.83 -3.31
N ARG A 80 10.30 5.83 -3.24
CA ARG A 80 9.05 5.78 -2.46
C ARG A 80 8.11 4.69 -2.97
N ASN A 81 7.94 4.57 -4.29
CA ASN A 81 7.14 3.50 -4.88
C ASN A 81 7.71 2.12 -4.56
N LYS A 82 9.02 1.96 -4.74
CA LYS A 82 9.72 0.72 -4.42
C LYS A 82 9.55 0.34 -2.94
N LEU A 83 9.77 1.27 -2.02
CA LEU A 83 9.59 1.07 -0.59
C LEU A 83 8.15 0.64 -0.27
N MET A 84 7.15 1.31 -0.84
CA MET A 84 5.75 0.95 -0.65
C MET A 84 5.46 -0.47 -1.14
N ILE A 85 5.92 -0.82 -2.34
CA ILE A 85 5.76 -2.17 -2.90
C ILE A 85 6.41 -3.21 -1.98
N ASP A 86 7.66 -2.99 -1.55
CA ASP A 86 8.40 -3.92 -0.70
C ASP A 86 7.69 -4.14 0.67
N ILE A 87 7.11 -3.10 1.26
CA ILE A 87 6.30 -3.20 2.48
C ILE A 87 5.00 -3.97 2.24
N ILE A 88 4.29 -3.70 1.15
CA ILE A 88 3.04 -4.42 0.83
C ILE A 88 3.34 -5.90 0.53
N VAL A 89 4.43 -6.23 -0.17
CA VAL A 89 4.88 -7.62 -0.36
C VAL A 89 5.09 -8.29 0.99
N ALA A 90 5.81 -7.66 1.91
CA ALA A 90 6.04 -8.20 3.25
C ALA A 90 4.72 -8.46 3.98
N LYS A 91 3.77 -7.52 3.90
CA LYS A 91 2.42 -7.68 4.42
C LYS A 91 1.68 -8.88 3.81
N LEU A 92 1.72 -9.05 2.49
CA LEU A 92 1.07 -10.18 1.82
C LEU A 92 1.72 -11.53 2.16
N CYS A 93 3.05 -11.58 2.31
CA CYS A 93 3.75 -12.79 2.75
C CYS A 93 3.39 -13.17 4.20
N GLN A 94 3.31 -12.18 5.10
CA GLN A 94 2.99 -12.39 6.51
C GLN A 94 1.50 -12.67 6.75
N HIS A 95 0.64 -12.16 5.86
CA HIS A 95 -0.81 -12.30 5.91
C HIS A 95 -1.35 -12.89 4.59
N PRO A 96 -1.00 -14.15 4.24
CA PRO A 96 -1.23 -14.72 2.91
C PRO A 96 -2.71 -14.79 2.52
N ARG A 97 -3.62 -14.83 3.50
CA ARG A 97 -5.08 -14.78 3.27
C ARG A 97 -5.50 -13.54 2.47
N LEU A 98 -4.80 -12.40 2.61
CA LEU A 98 -5.09 -11.19 1.84
C LEU A 98 -4.83 -11.41 0.34
N GLY A 99 -3.63 -11.89 -0.01
CA GLY A 99 -3.27 -12.19 -1.38
C GLY A 99 -4.13 -13.29 -1.99
N GLN A 100 -4.42 -14.35 -1.22
CA GLN A 100 -5.30 -15.44 -1.65
C GLN A 100 -6.72 -14.95 -1.94
N THR A 101 -7.25 -14.04 -1.11
CA THR A 101 -8.58 -13.46 -1.34
C THR A 101 -8.59 -12.57 -2.59
N VAL A 102 -7.52 -11.81 -2.84
CA VAL A 102 -7.36 -11.04 -4.09
C VAL A 102 -7.30 -11.98 -5.30
N ARG A 103 -6.52 -13.07 -5.22
CA ARG A 103 -6.43 -14.10 -6.26
C ARG A 103 -7.80 -14.69 -6.57
N ALA A 104 -8.56 -15.08 -5.55
CA ALA A 104 -9.92 -15.61 -5.68
C ALA A 104 -10.92 -14.61 -6.30
N LYS A 105 -10.66 -13.30 -6.21
CA LYS A 105 -11.48 -12.25 -6.84
C LYS A 105 -11.09 -11.92 -8.29
N GLY A 106 -10.03 -12.55 -8.81
CA GLY A 106 -9.53 -12.31 -10.16
C GLY A 106 -8.20 -11.56 -10.22
N GLY A 107 -7.46 -11.49 -9.10
CA GLY A 107 -6.09 -10.99 -9.07
C GLY A 107 -5.97 -9.53 -9.54
N VAL A 108 -5.03 -9.29 -10.45
CA VAL A 108 -4.76 -7.97 -11.04
C VAL A 108 -6.02 -7.36 -11.66
N ALA A 109 -6.80 -8.14 -12.42
CA ALA A 109 -8.02 -7.65 -13.05
C ALA A 109 -9.06 -7.15 -12.02
N PHE A 110 -9.08 -7.72 -10.81
CA PHE A 110 -9.89 -7.19 -9.72
C PHE A 110 -9.34 -5.88 -9.16
N LEU A 111 -8.03 -5.81 -8.90
CA LEU A 111 -7.38 -4.60 -8.39
C LEU A 111 -7.51 -3.42 -9.37
N GLU A 112 -7.44 -3.66 -10.68
CA GLU A 112 -7.62 -2.64 -11.72
C GLU A 112 -9.04 -2.06 -11.76
N ARG A 113 -10.04 -2.75 -11.20
CA ARG A 113 -11.42 -2.26 -11.05
C ARG A 113 -11.69 -1.61 -9.68
N CYS A 114 -10.70 -1.58 -8.80
CA CYS A 114 -10.80 -0.92 -7.52
C CYS A 114 -10.48 0.58 -7.64
N GLU A 115 -10.81 1.34 -6.62
CA GLU A 115 -10.36 2.73 -6.44
C GLU A 115 -9.69 2.90 -5.07
N HIS A 116 -8.95 3.98 -4.93
CA HIS A 116 -8.46 4.47 -3.65
C HIS A 116 -8.87 5.93 -3.53
N THR A 117 -9.91 6.20 -2.74
CA THR A 117 -10.41 7.56 -2.52
C THR A 117 -10.66 7.77 -1.04
N THR A 118 -9.91 8.69 -0.43
CA THR A 118 -9.96 9.04 0.99
C THR A 118 -10.51 10.45 1.25
N ASN A 119 -10.84 11.18 0.18
CA ASN A 119 -11.18 12.61 0.22
C ASN A 119 -10.04 13.48 0.77
N ALA A 120 -8.80 13.12 0.43
CA ALA A 120 -7.60 13.82 0.85
C ALA A 120 -7.67 15.32 0.52
N LYS A 121 -7.19 16.16 1.44
CA LYS A 121 -7.18 17.62 1.28
C LYS A 121 -5.83 18.18 0.83
N SER A 122 -4.75 17.44 1.03
CA SER A 122 -3.42 17.86 0.58
C SER A 122 -3.04 17.16 -0.72
N SER A 123 -2.34 17.88 -1.60
CA SER A 123 -1.81 17.35 -2.85
C SER A 123 -0.96 16.08 -2.63
N ARG A 124 -0.20 16.05 -1.54
CA ARG A 124 0.62 14.88 -1.15
C ARG A 124 -0.20 13.61 -0.98
N PHE A 125 -1.37 13.69 -0.34
CA PHE A 125 -2.24 12.53 -0.12
C PHE A 125 -3.14 12.26 -1.34
N GLN A 126 -3.61 13.30 -2.03
CA GLN A 126 -4.37 13.17 -3.28
C GLN A 126 -3.57 12.46 -4.37
N ALA A 127 -2.24 12.60 -4.41
CA ALA A 127 -1.37 11.88 -5.33
C ALA A 127 -1.43 10.33 -5.19
N TRP A 128 -1.98 9.82 -4.10
CA TRP A 128 -2.21 8.38 -3.90
C TRP A 128 -3.57 7.91 -4.42
N GLU A 129 -4.51 8.83 -4.55
CA GLU A 129 -5.90 8.55 -4.92
C GLU A 129 -6.06 8.27 -6.41
N GLY A 130 -7.18 7.66 -6.80
CA GLY A 130 -7.52 7.39 -8.19
C GLY A 130 -8.21 6.04 -8.41
N TYR A 131 -8.45 5.71 -9.68
CA TYR A 131 -9.09 4.48 -10.10
C TYR A 131 -8.10 3.55 -10.81
N GLY A 132 -8.12 2.26 -10.48
CA GLY A 132 -7.25 1.26 -11.10
C GLY A 132 -5.78 1.72 -11.12
N ARG A 133 -5.14 1.64 -12.29
CA ARG A 133 -3.73 2.06 -12.45
C ARG A 133 -3.51 3.58 -12.42
N GLU A 134 -4.55 4.40 -12.42
CA GLU A 134 -4.38 5.85 -12.24
C GLU A 134 -4.07 6.17 -10.77
N SER A 135 -4.56 5.37 -9.82
CA SER A 135 -4.14 5.47 -8.41
C SER A 135 -2.71 4.97 -8.25
N ARG A 136 -1.85 5.83 -7.70
CA ARG A 136 -0.49 5.44 -7.29
C ARG A 136 -0.52 4.32 -6.25
N PHE A 137 -1.45 4.38 -5.29
CA PHE A 137 -1.59 3.32 -4.29
C PHE A 137 -1.93 1.97 -4.94
N ILE A 138 -2.93 1.93 -5.82
CA ILE A 138 -3.34 0.69 -6.49
C ILE A 138 -2.23 0.17 -7.41
N ARG A 139 -1.49 1.03 -8.12
CA ARG A 139 -0.30 0.59 -8.89
C ARG A 139 0.70 -0.15 -8.00
N ASN A 140 1.00 0.40 -6.82
CA ASN A 140 1.94 -0.23 -5.89
C ASN A 140 1.36 -1.53 -5.29
N LEU A 141 0.05 -1.58 -5.01
CA LEU A 141 -0.64 -2.79 -4.56
C LEU A 141 -0.63 -3.90 -5.63
N ILE A 142 -0.86 -3.55 -6.90
CA ILE A 142 -0.79 -4.49 -8.03
C ILE A 142 0.63 -5.04 -8.15
N ALA A 143 1.65 -4.18 -8.19
CA ALA A 143 3.04 -4.62 -8.31
C ALA A 143 3.47 -5.52 -7.13
N ALA A 144 3.00 -5.21 -5.91
CA ALA A 144 3.25 -6.06 -4.75
C ALA A 144 2.51 -7.40 -4.84
N TYR A 145 1.25 -7.41 -5.28
CA TYR A 145 0.49 -8.64 -5.49
C TYR A 145 1.12 -9.53 -6.56
N GLU A 146 1.55 -8.97 -7.69
CA GLU A 146 2.23 -9.71 -8.76
C GLU A 146 3.52 -10.37 -8.26
N ARG A 147 4.33 -9.65 -7.49
CA ARG A 147 5.53 -10.22 -6.84
C ARG A 147 5.20 -11.31 -5.84
N TRP A 148 4.24 -11.08 -4.95
CA TRP A 148 3.80 -12.08 -3.99
C TRP A 148 3.28 -13.34 -4.69
N ALA A 149 2.54 -13.18 -5.78
CA ALA A 149 1.89 -14.30 -6.48
C ALA A 149 2.85 -15.23 -7.21
N VAL A 150 4.08 -14.82 -7.50
CA VAL A 150 5.12 -15.69 -8.10
C VAL A 150 5.57 -16.76 -7.10
N ASP A 151 5.66 -16.40 -5.83
CA ASP A 151 6.22 -17.24 -4.76
C ASP A 151 5.14 -17.93 -3.89
N ALA A 152 3.85 -17.73 -4.19
CA ALA A 152 2.71 -18.07 -3.32
C ALA A 152 1.68 -19.07 -3.87
#